data_AF-A0A7X7L4H6-F1
#
_entry.id   AF-A0A7X7L4H6-F1
#
_cell.length_a   1.000
_cell.length_b   1.000
_cell.length_c   1.000
_cell.angle_alpha   90.00
_cell.angle_beta   90.00
_cell.angle_gamma   90.00
#
_symmetry.space_group_name_H-M   'P 1'
#
loop_
_entity.id
_entity.type
_entity.pdbx_description
1 polymer ?
#
loop_
_entity_poly.entity_id
_entity_poly.type
_entity_poly.pdbx_seq_one_letter_code
_entity_poly.pdbx_strand_id
1 'polypeptide(L)'
;MKLILAIVNNDDSAIAASALTEAGYFVTKLSTTGGFLMVGNTTLLIGTEDTETENVIEILSKYCKTRKQATPSTASFGNGLSN
;
A
#
# COMPACT_ATOMS: atom_id res chain seq x y z
N MET A 1 4.14 -5.38 -22.43
CA MET A 1 4.60 -4.33 -21.48
C MET A 1 3.46 -3.47 -20.93
N LYS A 2 3.32 -3.46 -19.61
CA LYS A 2 2.43 -2.63 -18.80
C LYS A 2 3.18 -2.07 -17.59
N LEU A 3 2.66 -0.98 -17.03
CA LEU A 3 3.13 -0.41 -15.77
C LEU A 3 1.96 -0.43 -14.77
N ILE A 4 2.15 -1.12 -13.65
CA ILE A 4 1.19 -1.16 -12.55
C ILE A 4 1.63 -0.15 -11.50
N LEU A 5 0.71 0.71 -11.08
CA LEU A 5 0.86 1.60 -9.93
C LEU A 5 -0.04 1.09 -8.81
N ALA A 6 0.57 0.47 -7.79
CA ALA A 6 -0.15 -0.09 -6.66
C ALA A 6 0.01 0.79 -5.42
N ILE A 7 -1.07 1.42 -4.97
CA ILE A 7 -1.11 2.17 -3.70
C ILE A 7 -1.50 1.19 -2.59
N VAL A 8 -0.56 0.92 -1.69
CA VAL A 8 -0.68 -0.09 -0.64
C VAL A 8 -0.44 0.53 0.74
N ASN A 9 -0.94 -0.14 1.78
CA ASN A 9 -0.66 0.28 3.14
C ASN A 9 0.84 0.12 3.45
N ASN A 10 1.39 1.01 4.28
CA ASN A 10 2.79 0.95 4.70
C ASN A 10 3.13 -0.39 5.39
N ASP A 11 2.21 -0.90 6.21
CA ASP A 11 2.36 -2.17 6.92
C ASP A 11 2.52 -3.37 5.98
N ASP A 12 1.88 -3.32 4.81
CA ASP A 12 1.91 -4.41 3.82
C ASP A 12 3.03 -4.24 2.80
N SER A 13 3.54 -3.01 2.65
CA SER A 13 4.44 -2.63 1.57
C SER A 13 5.72 -3.45 1.49
N ALA A 14 6.32 -3.81 2.63
CA ALA A 14 7.56 -4.57 2.67
C ALA A 14 7.35 -6.04 2.24
N ILE A 15 6.28 -6.67 2.74
CA ILE A 15 5.96 -8.07 2.43
C ILE A 15 5.54 -8.20 0.97
N ALA A 16 4.70 -7.28 0.48
CA ALA A 16 4.28 -7.25 -0.92
C ALA A 16 5.48 -7.03 -1.88
N ALA A 17 6.38 -6.10 -1.56
CA ALA A 17 7.58 -5.87 -2.37
C ALA A 17 8.53 -7.09 -2.39
N SER A 18 8.70 -7.77 -1.25
CA SER A 18 9.50 -9.01 -1.18
C SER A 18 8.89 -10.09 -2.07
N ALA A 19 7.60 -10.35 -1.93
CA ALA A 19 6.91 -11.38 -2.71
C ALA A 19 6.95 -11.11 -4.22
N LEU A 20 6.81 -9.84 -4.64
CA LEU A 20 6.95 -9.45 -6.04
C LEU A 20 8.38 -9.66 -6.55
N THR A 21 9.38 -9.33 -5.74
CA THR A 21 10.80 -9.51 -6.09
C THR A 21 11.16 -11.00 -6.17
N GLU A 22 10.68 -11.82 -5.24
CA GLU A 22 10.81 -13.29 -5.24
C GLU A 22 10.16 -13.94 -6.47
N ALA A 23 9.06 -13.36 -6.95
CA ALA A 23 8.39 -13.77 -8.19
C ALA A 23 9.08 -13.25 -9.47
N GLY A 24 10.18 -12.50 -9.35
CA GLY A 24 10.99 -12.00 -10.48
C GLY A 24 10.56 -10.64 -11.04
N TYR A 25 9.64 -9.93 -10.38
CA TYR A 25 9.23 -8.59 -10.82
C TYR A 25 10.15 -7.50 -10.24
N PHE A 26 10.45 -6.50 -11.06
CA PHE A 26 11.15 -5.30 -10.61
C PHE A 26 10.17 -4.30 -9.99
N VAL A 27 10.47 -3.85 -8.78
CA VAL A 27 9.61 -2.95 -8.01
C VAL A 27 10.38 -1.71 -7.58
N THR A 28 9.83 -0.53 -7.88
CA THR A 28 10.29 0.74 -7.32
C THR A 28 9.30 1.23 -6.28
N LYS A 29 9.78 1.54 -5.08
CA LYS A 29 8.96 2.01 -3.96
C LYS A 29 9.04 3.54 -3.81
N LEU A 30 7.88 4.18 -3.66
CA LEU A 30 7.75 5.59 -3.32
C LEU A 30 6.99 5.76 -1.99
N SER A 31 7.52 6.59 -1.09
CA SER A 31 6.78 7.05 0.08
C SER A 31 5.77 8.12 -0.33
N THR A 32 4.49 7.85 -0.14
CA THR A 32 3.39 8.72 -0.57
C THR A 32 2.41 9.02 0.57
N THR A 33 1.52 9.99 0.39
CA THR A 33 0.49 10.34 1.38
C THR A 33 -0.87 10.35 0.69
N GLY A 34 -1.86 9.70 1.30
CA GLY A 34 -3.22 9.68 0.78
C GLY A 34 -3.91 11.02 0.98
N GLY A 35 -4.47 11.60 -0.08
CA GLY A 35 -5.07 12.94 -0.04
C GLY A 35 -6.39 13.08 0.74
N PHE A 36 -7.04 11.97 1.13
CA PHE A 36 -8.28 12.03 1.91
C PHE A 36 -8.03 11.95 3.42
N LEU A 37 -7.38 10.87 3.87
CA LEU A 37 -7.08 10.67 5.28
C LEU A 37 -5.82 11.42 5.75
N MET A 38 -5.02 11.96 4.82
CA MET A 38 -3.71 12.57 5.10
C MET A 38 -2.75 11.62 5.85
N VAL A 39 -2.92 10.31 5.64
CA VAL A 39 -2.09 9.25 6.23
C VAL A 39 -1.07 8.76 5.20
N GLY A 40 0.15 8.51 5.66
CA GLY A 40 1.22 7.95 4.85
C GLY A 40 0.88 6.55 4.33
N ASN A 41 1.20 6.31 3.07
CA ASN A 41 1.08 5.02 2.40
C ASN A 41 2.29 4.81 1.47
N THR A 42 2.31 3.68 0.78
CA THR A 42 3.39 3.36 -0.16
C THR A 42 2.81 3.18 -1.55
N THR A 43 3.44 3.78 -2.54
CA THR A 43 3.16 3.49 -3.96
C THR A 43 4.27 2.59 -4.52
N LEU A 44 3.88 1.46 -5.10
CA LEU A 44 4.77 0.55 -5.82
C LEU A 44 4.59 0.74 -7.32
N LEU A 45 5.70 0.93 -8.04
CA LEU A 45 5.75 0.91 -9.50
C LEU A 45 6.33 -0.42 -9.97
N ILE A 46 5.56 -1.14 -10.78
CA ILE A 46 5.89 -2.51 -11.20
C ILE A 46 5.78 -2.58 -12.72
N GLY A 47 6.92 -2.78 -13.39
CA GLY A 47 6.97 -3.05 -14.82
C GLY A 47 6.74 -4.54 -15.07
N THR A 48 5.78 -4.88 -15.92
CA THR A 48 5.44 -6.28 -16.21
C THR A 48 5.08 -6.48 -17.68
N GLU A 49 5.16 -7.71 -18.15
CA GLU A 49 4.57 -8.08 -19.45
C GLU A 49 3.05 -8.10 -19.38
N ASP A 50 2.42 -7.91 -20.54
CA ASP A 50 0.94 -7.82 -20.62
C ASP A 50 0.28 -9.11 -20.10
N THR A 51 0.86 -10.26 -20.44
CA THR A 51 0.42 -11.60 -20.04
C THR A 51 0.59 -11.89 -18.55
N GLU A 52 1.46 -11.14 -17.87
CA GLU A 52 1.84 -11.37 -16.46
C GLU A 52 1.09 -10.44 -15.48
N THR A 53 0.28 -9.53 -16.01
CA THR A 53 -0.46 -8.53 -15.21
C THR A 53 -1.32 -9.18 -14.12
N GLU A 54 -1.99 -10.29 -14.42
CA GLU A 54 -2.88 -10.98 -13.48
C GLU A 54 -2.11 -11.55 -12.28
N ASN A 55 -0.93 -12.14 -12.53
CA ASN A 55 -0.10 -12.71 -11.46
C ASN A 55 0.37 -11.63 -10.47
N VAL A 56 0.73 -10.44 -10.98
CA VAL A 56 1.07 -9.30 -10.11
C VAL A 56 -0.13 -8.89 -9.26
N ILE A 57 -1.34 -8.85 -9.83
CA ILE A 57 -2.58 -8.53 -9.12
C ILE A 57 -2.89 -9.57 -8.04
N GLU A 58 -2.70 -10.87 -8.33
CA GLU A 58 -2.89 -11.95 -7.36
C GLU A 58 -1.93 -11.84 -6.17
N ILE A 59 -0.64 -11.59 -6.43
CA ILE A 59 0.36 -11.37 -5.38
C ILE A 59 -0.04 -10.18 -4.51
N LEU A 60 -0.38 -9.04 -5.12
CA LEU A 60 -0.83 -7.86 -4.39
C LEU A 60 -2.09 -8.14 -3.56
N SER A 61 -3.08 -8.86 -4.10
CA SER A 61 -4.33 -9.20 -3.41
C SER A 61 -4.12 -10.13 -2.22
N LYS A 62 -3.10 -11.01 -2.28
CA LYS A 62 -2.75 -11.92 -1.20
C LYS A 62 -2.19 -11.18 0.01
N TYR A 63 -1.31 -10.20 -0.22
CA TYR A 63 -0.55 -9.52 0.84
C TYR A 63 -1.16 -8.18 1.27
N CYS A 64 -1.81 -7.45 0.37
CA CYS A 64 -2.40 -6.14 0.64
C CYS A 64 -3.91 -6.29 0.82
N LYS A 65 -4.37 -6.43 2.06
CA LYS A 65 -5.80 -6.61 2.37
C LYS A 65 -6.44 -5.34 2.90
N THR A 66 -7.73 -5.19 2.59
CA THR A 66 -8.55 -4.11 3.15
C THR A 66 -8.59 -4.20 4.68
N ARG A 67 -8.13 -3.15 5.35
CA ARG A 67 -8.22 -3.00 6.81
C ARG A 67 -9.16 -1.85 7.14
N LYS A 68 -9.95 -1.99 8.20
CA LYS A 68 -10.66 -0.85 8.79
C LYS A 68 -9.68 -0.11 9.69
N GLN A 69 -9.26 1.07 9.27
CA GLN A 69 -8.48 1.95 10.12
C GLN A 69 -9.44 2.74 11.01
N ALA A 70 -9.31 2.60 12.33
CA ALA A 70 -10.03 3.46 13.26
C ALA A 70 -9.49 4.89 13.09
N THR A 71 -10.33 5.80 12.59
CA THR A 71 -10.01 7.22 12.62
C THR A 71 -10.11 7.68 14.08
N PRO A 72 -9.10 8.38 14.63
CA PRO A 72 -9.27 9.02 15.94
C PRO A 72 -10.42 10.01 15.80
N SER A 73 -11.56 9.70 16.42
CA SER A 73 -12.69 10.61 16.45
C SER A 73 -12.31 11.82 17.29
N THR A 74 -12.87 12.99 16.95
CA THR A 74 -12.69 14.24 17.71
C THR A 74 -13.02 14.10 19.21
N ALA A 75 -13.77 13.06 19.61
CA ALA A 75 -14.01 12.71 21.01
C ALA A 75 -12.73 12.29 21.78
N SER A 76 -11.67 11.86 21.10
CA SER A 76 -10.38 11.51 21.73
C SER A 76 -9.49 12.74 21.98
N PHE A 77 -9.78 13.89 21.37
CA PHE A 77 -9.03 15.14 21.59
C PHE A 77 -9.58 15.98 22.77
N GLY A 78 -10.78 15.67 23.27
CA GLY A 78 -11.44 16.46 24.32
C GLY A 78 -11.03 16.16 25.76
N ASN A 79 -10.35 15.03 26.01
CA ASN A 79 -10.01 14.59 27.38
C ASN A 79 -8.55 14.91 27.80
N GLY A 80 -7.80 15.68 27.00
CA GLY A 80 -6.37 15.91 27.21
C GLY A 80 -5.93 17.36 27.42
N LEU A 81 -6.84 18.34 27.45
CA LEU A 81 -6.51 19.78 27.53
C LEU A 81 -7.02 20.48 28.81
N SER A 82 -7.39 19.72 29.83
CA SER A 82 -7.58 20.26 31.18
C SER A 82 -6.30 20.07 31.99
N ASN A 83 -5.37 21.01 31.84
CA ASN A 83 -4.41 21.44 32.86
C ASN A 83 -3.87 22.82 32.48
#